data_AF-A0A3S8V624-F1
#
_entry.id   AF-A0A3S8V624-F1
#
_cell.length_a   1.000
_cell.length_b   1.000
_cell.length_c   1.000
_cell.angle_alpha   90.00
_cell.angle_beta   90.00
_cell.angle_gamma   90.00
#
_symmetry.space_group_name_H-M   'P 1'
#
loop_
_entity.id
_entity.type
_entity.pdbx_description
1 polymer ?
#
loop_
_entity_poly.entity_id
_entity_poly.type
_entity_poly.pdbx_seq_one_letter_code
_entity_poly.pdbx_strand_id
1 'polypeptide(L)'
;MTNIADEENTQILDNQELHDSTLEETSESTNGTDKRHLREIVFEICEDLCSKTEKITRTVVRQQAGRGSDRDISKYINEWKESKSLAVQEPNSQAVVPNQQSTEVHAQPINSGFMPDDDMVNLVRGGAEAATGMLIANAAIATHFYTNPDKLPEDLKQQVKEATANFTQSRLNFNRSIFDPQNLIHQAMEKIG
;
A
#
# COMPACT_ATOMS: atom_id res chain seq x y z
N MET A 1 -35.51 36.82 -43.95
CA MET A 1 -35.94 38.09 -43.32
C MET A 1 -35.05 38.35 -42.12
N THR A 2 -34.83 39.61 -41.82
CA THR A 2 -33.63 40.13 -41.12
C THR A 2 -33.95 40.64 -39.70
N ASN A 3 -32.88 40.93 -38.94
CA ASN A 3 -32.77 41.80 -37.74
C ASN A 3 -32.68 41.08 -36.37
N ILE A 4 -31.58 41.23 -35.59
CA ILE A 4 -31.09 42.42 -34.81
C ILE A 4 -32.05 42.66 -33.61
N ALA A 5 -31.70 42.81 -32.33
CA ALA A 5 -30.55 43.38 -31.58
C ALA A 5 -30.43 42.69 -30.18
N ASP A 6 -29.56 42.98 -29.19
CA ASP A 6 -28.17 43.50 -28.99
C ASP A 6 -27.85 43.22 -27.48
N GLU A 7 -26.63 42.89 -27.00
CA GLU A 7 -25.42 43.70 -26.63
C GLU A 7 -25.47 44.42 -25.25
N GLU A 8 -24.30 44.86 -24.74
CA GLU A 8 -23.94 45.37 -23.39
C GLU A 8 -23.86 44.33 -22.23
N ASN A 9 -22.74 44.06 -21.53
CA ASN A 9 -21.51 44.79 -21.15
C ASN A 9 -21.65 45.79 -19.99
N THR A 10 -21.12 45.45 -18.81
CA THR A 10 -20.62 46.45 -17.85
C THR A 10 -19.59 45.85 -16.89
N GLN A 11 -18.35 46.34 -16.95
CA GLN A 11 -17.37 46.24 -15.87
C GLN A 11 -17.65 47.35 -14.84
N ILE A 12 -17.47 47.08 -13.55
CA ILE A 12 -17.23 48.13 -12.54
C ILE A 12 -16.05 47.70 -11.64
N LEU A 13 -15.25 48.69 -11.25
CA LEU A 13 -13.90 48.60 -10.72
C LEU A 13 -13.84 48.99 -9.23
N ASP A 14 -12.75 48.59 -8.57
CA ASP A 14 -12.05 49.27 -7.46
C ASP A 14 -12.77 49.73 -6.17
N ASN A 15 -12.27 49.28 -5.00
CA ASN A 15 -11.26 50.07 -4.26
C ASN A 15 -10.68 49.34 -3.02
N GLN A 16 -9.50 49.79 -2.59
CA GLN A 16 -8.77 49.34 -1.39
C GLN A 16 -9.18 50.17 -0.14
N GLU A 17 -9.01 49.61 1.06
CA GLU A 17 -8.11 50.12 2.14
C GLU A 17 -8.19 49.14 3.35
N LEU A 18 -7.10 48.56 3.86
CA LEU A 18 -5.99 49.12 4.66
C LEU A 18 -6.32 49.19 6.16
N HIS A 19 -5.74 48.27 6.94
CA HIS A 19 -5.48 48.46 8.36
C HIS A 19 -4.14 47.83 8.73
N ASP A 20 -3.16 48.71 8.94
CA ASP A 20 -1.85 48.44 9.51
C ASP A 20 -1.94 48.39 11.05
N SER A 21 -1.22 47.45 11.67
CA SER A 21 -0.76 47.51 13.07
C SER A 21 0.45 46.58 13.30
N THR A 22 1.53 46.86 12.57
CA THR A 22 2.90 47.03 13.08
C THR A 22 3.28 46.45 14.48
N LEU A 23 4.25 45.50 14.45
CA LEU A 23 5.36 45.17 15.40
C LEU A 23 5.01 44.80 16.88
N GLU A 24 5.77 43.97 17.62
CA GLU A 24 7.22 43.70 17.70
C GLU A 24 7.52 42.17 17.72
N GLU A 25 8.54 41.65 17.02
CA GLU A 25 9.89 41.25 17.51
C GLU A 25 9.93 40.26 18.71
N THR A 26 10.81 39.24 18.81
CA THR A 26 11.96 38.77 18.01
C THR A 26 12.07 37.23 18.07
N SER A 27 12.45 36.56 16.99
CA SER A 27 13.54 35.55 16.99
C SER A 27 13.80 35.06 15.56
N GLU A 28 14.74 35.73 14.91
CA GLU A 28 15.26 35.39 13.60
C GLU A 28 16.10 34.10 13.67
N SER A 29 15.72 33.06 12.93
CA SER A 29 16.63 31.98 12.56
C SER A 29 16.21 31.35 11.24
N THR A 30 16.75 31.93 10.18
CA THR A 30 17.14 31.28 8.91
C THR A 30 16.51 29.91 8.61
N ASN A 31 15.49 29.88 7.73
CA ASN A 31 15.73 29.42 6.37
C ASN A 31 14.57 29.80 5.45
N GLY A 32 14.87 29.93 4.15
CA GLY A 32 13.95 30.47 3.15
C GLY A 32 12.64 29.68 3.00
N THR A 33 11.71 30.23 2.21
CA THR A 33 10.40 29.64 1.89
C THR A 33 10.53 28.27 1.23
N ASP A 34 10.72 27.26 2.07
CA ASP A 34 11.03 25.93 1.64
C ASP A 34 9.73 25.22 1.28
N LYS A 35 9.40 25.29 -0.01
CA LYS A 35 8.23 24.63 -0.63
C LYS A 35 8.30 23.10 -0.54
N ARG A 36 9.41 22.54 -0.01
CA ARG A 36 9.51 21.13 0.36
C ARG A 36 8.33 20.70 1.23
N HIS A 37 7.75 19.57 0.83
CA HIS A 37 6.58 19.01 1.47
C HIS A 37 6.92 18.61 2.91
N LEU A 38 5.98 18.73 3.86
CA LEU A 38 6.24 18.42 5.28
C LEU A 38 6.83 17.00 5.46
N ARG A 39 6.40 16.06 4.62
CA ARG A 39 6.97 14.70 4.51
C ARG A 39 8.48 14.69 4.24
N GLU A 40 8.96 15.47 3.29
CA GLU A 40 10.37 15.48 2.86
C GLU A 40 11.28 15.99 3.99
N ILE A 41 10.85 17.06 4.67
CA ILE A 41 11.55 17.62 5.82
C ILE A 41 11.57 16.63 6.99
N VAL A 42 10.44 15.97 7.27
CA VAL A 42 10.41 14.91 8.30
C VAL A 42 11.33 13.73 7.93
N PHE A 43 11.40 13.36 6.66
CA PHE A 43 12.28 12.29 6.18
C PHE A 43 13.75 12.67 6.37
N GLU A 44 14.17 13.86 5.93
CA GLU A 44 15.51 14.41 6.09
C GLU A 44 15.93 14.45 7.57
N ILE A 45 15.08 14.99 8.45
CA ILE A 45 15.33 15.03 9.90
C ILE A 45 15.47 13.62 10.49
N CYS A 46 14.66 12.66 10.07
CA CYS A 46 14.78 11.27 10.53
C CYS A 46 16.07 10.61 10.04
N GLU A 47 16.55 10.89 8.82
CA GLU A 47 17.86 10.41 8.34
C GLU A 47 19.02 11.02 9.13
N ASP A 48 18.93 12.31 9.45
CA ASP A 48 19.91 13.05 10.24
C ASP A 48 20.03 12.47 11.66
N LEU A 49 18.90 12.26 12.34
CA LEU A 49 18.84 11.65 13.66
C LEU A 49 19.32 10.19 13.64
N CYS A 50 18.96 9.43 12.61
CA CYS A 50 19.43 8.05 12.43
C CYS A 50 20.96 7.99 12.26
N SER A 51 21.52 8.92 11.49
CA SER A 51 22.97 9.01 11.24
C SER A 51 23.75 9.43 12.49
N LYS A 52 23.13 10.19 13.38
CA LYS A 52 23.68 10.59 14.70
C LYS A 52 23.42 9.58 15.82
N THR A 53 22.81 8.43 15.49
CA THR A 53 22.33 7.38 16.43
C THR A 53 21.38 7.89 17.53
N GLU A 54 20.71 9.01 17.28
CA GLU A 54 19.78 9.65 18.22
C GLU A 54 18.37 9.02 18.18
N LYS A 55 17.62 9.16 19.29
CA LYS A 55 16.27 8.62 19.39
C LYS A 55 15.28 9.46 18.58
N ILE A 56 14.85 8.94 17.43
CA ILE A 56 13.79 9.51 16.60
C ILE A 56 12.47 9.51 17.38
N THR A 57 12.12 10.67 17.93
CA THR A 57 10.86 10.90 18.67
C THR A 57 10.08 12.04 18.03
N ARG A 58 8.74 11.96 18.11
CA ARG A 58 7.83 12.98 17.55
C ARG A 58 8.18 14.40 18.00
N THR A 59 8.56 14.57 19.27
CA THR A 59 8.90 15.86 19.86
C THR A 59 10.14 16.48 19.20
N VAL A 60 11.22 15.70 19.06
CA VAL A 60 12.47 16.18 18.43
C VAL A 60 12.24 16.50 16.95
N VAL A 61 11.57 15.60 16.22
CA VAL A 61 11.27 15.82 14.79
C VAL A 61 10.39 17.05 14.60
N ARG A 62 9.39 17.29 15.46
CA ARG A 62 8.55 18.51 15.41
C ARG A 62 9.33 19.77 15.74
N GLN A 63 10.19 19.72 16.75
CA GLN A 63 11.03 20.86 17.15
C GLN A 63 11.98 21.27 16.02
N GLN A 64 12.56 20.29 15.31
CA GLN A 64 13.50 20.52 14.22
C GLN A 64 12.81 20.83 12.87
N ALA A 65 11.58 20.36 12.64
CA ALA A 65 10.79 20.69 11.45
C ALA A 65 10.16 22.10 11.53
N GLY A 66 9.98 22.65 12.74
CA GLY A 66 9.39 23.97 12.99
C GLY A 66 7.90 24.11 12.63
N ARG A 67 7.29 23.12 11.95
CA ARG A 67 5.92 23.14 11.45
C ARG A 67 5.30 21.73 11.38
N GLY A 68 3.98 21.67 11.26
CA GLY A 68 3.20 20.44 11.12
C GLY A 68 2.50 19.98 12.39
N SER A 69 1.41 19.23 12.23
CA SER A 69 0.69 18.63 13.36
C SER A 69 1.41 17.40 13.89
N ASP A 70 1.30 17.15 15.20
CA ASP A 70 1.74 15.89 15.82
C ASP A 70 1.19 14.65 15.09
N ARG A 71 -0.02 14.74 14.53
CA ARG A 71 -0.64 13.66 13.73
C ARG A 71 0.12 13.39 12.44
N ASP A 72 0.44 14.43 11.68
CA ASP A 72 1.10 14.32 10.38
C ASP A 72 2.57 13.91 10.54
N ILE A 73 3.24 14.47 11.54
CA ILE A 73 4.63 14.10 11.89
C ILE A 73 4.69 12.63 12.32
N SER A 74 3.74 12.15 13.14
CA SER A 74 3.66 10.72 13.49
C SER A 74 3.46 9.83 12.26
N LYS A 75 2.61 10.25 11.32
CA LYS A 75 2.38 9.55 10.06
C LYS A 75 3.66 9.46 9.23
N TYR A 76 4.35 10.58 9.01
CA TYR A 76 5.56 10.61 8.19
C TYR A 76 6.76 9.91 8.85
N ILE A 77 6.87 9.91 10.18
CA ILE A 77 7.87 9.08 10.90
C ILE A 77 7.61 7.58 10.65
N ASN A 78 6.35 7.15 10.64
CA ASN A 78 6.01 5.76 10.33
C ASN A 78 6.27 5.43 8.85
N GLU A 79 5.84 6.27 7.92
CA GLU A 79 6.16 6.13 6.49
C GLU A 79 7.68 6.07 6.23
N TRP A 80 8.48 6.85 6.97
CA TRP A 80 9.94 6.83 6.89
C TRP A 80 10.54 5.52 7.44
N LYS A 81 10.03 5.02 8.58
CA LYS A 81 10.45 3.73 9.16
C LYS A 81 10.13 2.58 8.21
N GLU A 82 8.92 2.58 7.64
CA GLU A 82 8.52 1.65 6.58
C GLU A 82 9.44 1.77 5.37
N SER A 83 9.74 2.99 4.91
CA SER A 83 10.66 3.25 3.80
C SER A 83 12.09 2.77 4.10
N LYS A 84 12.58 2.84 5.35
CA LYS A 84 13.88 2.28 5.73
C LYS A 84 13.87 0.76 5.85
N SER A 85 12.78 0.18 6.35
CA SER A 85 12.57 -1.27 6.35
C SER A 85 12.53 -1.83 4.91
N LEU A 86 11.90 -1.10 4.00
CA LEU A 86 11.86 -1.39 2.56
C LEU A 86 13.19 -1.10 1.87
N ALA A 87 13.93 -0.06 2.24
CA ALA A 87 15.26 0.23 1.66
C ALA A 87 16.34 -0.78 2.06
N VAL A 88 16.15 -1.54 3.16
CA VAL A 88 16.95 -2.74 3.47
C VAL A 88 16.54 -3.95 2.59
N GLN A 89 15.44 -3.84 1.83
CA GLN A 89 14.90 -4.88 0.94
C GLN A 89 14.74 -4.43 -0.54
N GLU A 90 15.21 -3.23 -0.92
CA GLU A 90 15.24 -2.80 -2.33
C GLU A 90 16.45 -3.44 -3.02
N PRO A 91 16.27 -4.20 -4.11
CA PRO A 91 17.32 -5.03 -4.69
C PRO A 91 18.31 -4.18 -5.49
N ASN A 92 19.52 -3.99 -4.94
CA ASN A 92 20.64 -3.55 -5.75
C ASN A 92 20.81 -4.53 -6.92
N SER A 93 20.72 -4.04 -8.15
CA SER A 93 20.80 -4.83 -9.39
C SER A 93 22.24 -5.24 -9.72
N GLN A 94 22.93 -5.80 -8.73
CA GLN A 94 24.10 -6.63 -8.92
C GLN A 94 23.73 -8.05 -8.51
N ALA A 95 23.88 -8.98 -9.45
CA ALA A 95 23.81 -10.40 -9.17
C ALA A 95 25.01 -10.83 -8.33
N VAL A 96 25.01 -10.46 -7.04
CA VAL A 96 25.73 -11.21 -6.02
C VAL A 96 24.94 -12.49 -5.85
N VAL A 97 25.31 -13.47 -6.69
CA VAL A 97 25.02 -14.88 -6.47
C VAL A 97 25.27 -15.12 -4.98
N PRO A 98 24.27 -15.53 -4.18
CA PRO A 98 24.53 -15.95 -2.82
C PRO A 98 25.51 -17.10 -2.94
N ASN A 99 26.77 -16.85 -2.57
CA ASN A 99 27.80 -17.86 -2.64
C ASN A 99 27.27 -19.03 -1.83
N GLN A 100 27.09 -20.18 -2.49
CA GLN A 100 26.67 -21.39 -1.84
C GLN A 100 27.83 -21.89 -0.98
N GLN A 101 28.04 -21.22 0.17
CA GLN A 101 28.20 -22.00 1.38
C GLN A 101 26.89 -22.77 1.54
N SER A 102 26.90 -23.95 0.92
CA SER A 102 26.40 -25.15 1.55
C SER A 102 26.98 -25.18 2.97
N THR A 103 26.32 -24.49 3.91
CA THR A 103 26.13 -25.10 5.21
C THR A 103 25.47 -26.43 4.90
N GLU A 104 26.31 -27.47 4.86
CA GLU A 104 25.85 -28.81 5.15
C GLU A 104 24.82 -28.68 6.26
N VAL A 105 23.66 -29.32 6.08
CA VAL A 105 22.78 -29.59 7.21
C VAL A 105 23.56 -30.56 8.09
N HIS A 106 24.45 -29.98 8.91
CA HIS A 106 25.25 -30.67 9.88
C HIS A 106 24.28 -31.03 11.00
N ALA A 107 23.49 -32.06 10.71
CA ALA A 107 22.63 -32.76 11.64
C ALA A 107 23.55 -33.44 12.66
N GLN A 108 24.13 -32.64 13.55
CA GLN A 108 24.64 -33.17 14.79
C GLN A 108 23.47 -33.87 15.46
N PRO A 109 23.65 -35.11 15.94
CA PRO A 109 22.61 -35.78 16.69
C PRO A 109 22.25 -34.88 17.87
N ILE A 110 21.00 -34.43 17.91
CA ILE A 110 20.48 -33.61 18.99
C ILE A 110 20.60 -34.47 20.26
N ASN A 111 21.59 -34.16 21.10
CA ASN A 111 21.63 -34.67 22.45
C ASN A 111 20.37 -34.12 23.14
N SER A 112 19.42 -35.01 23.43
CA SER A 112 18.05 -34.68 23.84
C SER A 112 17.95 -34.18 25.30
N GLY A 113 19.01 -33.57 25.81
CA GLY A 113 19.09 -32.94 27.11
C GLY A 113 19.28 -31.43 27.00
N PHE A 114 18.17 -30.70 27.16
CA PHE A 114 18.14 -29.26 27.45
C PHE A 114 18.56 -28.33 26.29
N MET A 115 17.60 -27.98 25.41
CA MET A 115 17.69 -26.70 24.70
C MET A 115 17.26 -25.58 25.66
N PRO A 116 17.96 -24.43 25.72
CA PRO A 116 17.46 -23.23 26.39
C PRO A 116 16.16 -22.74 25.74
N ASP A 117 15.23 -22.21 26.54
CA ASP A 117 13.95 -21.68 26.03
C ASP A 117 14.15 -20.58 24.96
N ASP A 118 15.23 -19.79 25.07
CA ASP A 118 15.59 -18.76 24.09
C ASP A 118 15.84 -19.31 22.68
N ASP A 119 16.47 -20.49 22.54
CA ASP A 119 16.70 -21.11 21.23
C ASP A 119 15.38 -21.58 20.61
N MET A 120 14.45 -22.07 21.45
CA MET A 120 13.10 -22.42 21.01
C MET A 120 12.30 -21.19 20.57
N VAL A 121 12.39 -20.08 21.33
CA VAL A 121 11.76 -18.80 20.96
C VAL A 121 12.32 -18.25 19.66
N ASN A 122 13.64 -18.33 19.45
CA ASN A 122 14.27 -17.89 18.20
C ASN A 122 13.90 -18.79 17.01
N LEU A 123 13.80 -20.11 17.20
CA LEU A 123 13.33 -21.04 16.18
C LEU A 123 11.86 -20.77 15.79
N VAL A 124 10.98 -20.59 16.78
CA VAL A 124 9.56 -20.27 16.54
C VAL A 124 9.40 -18.91 15.86
N ARG A 125 10.17 -17.91 16.28
CA ARG A 125 10.19 -16.58 15.63
C ARG A 125 10.67 -16.67 14.19
N GLY A 126 11.81 -17.33 13.93
CA GLY A 126 12.32 -17.52 12.56
C GLY A 126 11.35 -18.29 11.67
N GLY A 127 10.67 -19.31 12.21
CA GLY A 127 9.59 -20.02 11.50
C GLY A 127 8.38 -19.12 11.18
N ALA A 128 7.97 -18.27 12.11
CA ALA A 128 6.88 -17.31 11.91
C ALA A 128 7.25 -16.20 10.90
N GLU A 129 8.49 -15.71 10.94
CA GLU A 129 9.04 -14.74 9.98
C GLU A 129 9.12 -15.35 8.57
N ALA A 130 9.63 -16.57 8.43
CA ALA A 130 9.68 -17.29 7.16
C ALA A 130 8.28 -17.54 6.58
N ALA A 131 7.33 -17.99 7.41
CA ALA A 131 5.94 -18.17 7.01
C ALA A 131 5.28 -16.85 6.57
N THR A 132 5.54 -15.75 7.30
CA THR A 132 5.03 -14.41 6.96
C THR A 132 5.61 -13.91 5.65
N GLY A 133 6.93 -14.06 5.43
CA GLY A 133 7.58 -13.71 4.16
C GLY A 133 7.02 -14.48 2.97
N MET A 134 6.77 -15.79 3.15
CA MET A 134 6.15 -16.63 2.11
C MET A 134 4.71 -16.22 1.81
N LEU A 135 3.91 -15.85 2.81
CA LEU A 135 2.56 -15.32 2.61
C LEU A 135 2.56 -13.99 1.83
N ILE A 136 3.48 -13.08 2.17
CA ILE A 136 3.65 -11.80 1.46
C ILE A 136 4.07 -12.04 0.00
N ALA A 137 5.04 -12.93 -0.24
CA ALA A 137 5.49 -13.28 -1.58
C ALA A 137 4.35 -13.89 -2.42
N ASN A 138 3.59 -14.84 -1.86
CA ASN A 138 2.43 -15.43 -2.53
C ASN A 138 1.34 -14.38 -2.85
N ALA A 139 1.06 -13.46 -1.93
CA ALA A 139 0.11 -12.37 -2.16
C ALA A 139 0.57 -11.42 -3.28
N ALA A 140 1.86 -11.07 -3.32
CA ALA A 140 2.43 -10.25 -4.39
C ALA A 140 2.35 -10.95 -5.77
N ILE A 141 2.71 -12.24 -5.84
CA ILE A 141 2.63 -13.04 -7.07
C ILE A 141 1.18 -13.17 -7.55
N ALA A 142 0.24 -13.46 -6.65
CA ALA A 142 -1.19 -13.52 -6.97
C ALA A 142 -1.71 -12.16 -7.49
N THR A 143 -1.29 -11.05 -6.87
CA THR A 143 -1.65 -9.68 -7.31
C THR A 143 -1.08 -9.36 -8.70
N HIS A 144 0.15 -9.79 -8.99
CA HIS A 144 0.74 -9.63 -10.32
C HIS A 144 -0.05 -10.39 -11.40
N PHE A 145 -0.46 -11.64 -11.17
CA PHE A 145 -1.27 -12.39 -12.14
C PHE A 145 -2.73 -11.91 -12.22
N TYR A 146 -3.30 -11.36 -11.14
CA TYR A 146 -4.62 -10.73 -11.18
C TYR A 146 -4.62 -9.45 -12.04
N THR A 147 -3.55 -8.65 -11.94
CA THR A 147 -3.37 -7.43 -12.74
C THR A 147 -2.86 -7.70 -14.16
N ASN A 148 -2.21 -8.85 -14.39
CA ASN A 148 -1.65 -9.28 -15.68
C ASN A 148 -2.16 -10.69 -16.03
N PRO A 149 -3.46 -10.88 -16.34
CA PRO A 149 -4.05 -12.20 -16.60
C PRO A 149 -3.51 -12.86 -17.87
N ASP A 150 -2.94 -12.07 -18.79
CA ASP A 150 -2.21 -12.51 -19.98
C ASP A 150 -0.89 -13.23 -19.64
N LYS A 151 -0.30 -12.96 -18.47
CA LYS A 151 0.94 -13.59 -17.99
C LYS A 151 0.73 -14.90 -17.24
N LEU A 152 -0.53 -15.30 -16.98
CA LEU A 152 -0.82 -16.59 -16.35
C LEU A 152 -0.20 -17.75 -17.16
N PRO A 153 0.30 -18.82 -16.50
CA PRO A 153 0.62 -20.09 -17.15
C PRO A 153 -0.54 -20.62 -18.01
N GLU A 154 -0.23 -21.27 -19.13
CA GLU A 154 -1.24 -21.72 -20.11
C GLU A 154 -2.19 -22.78 -19.54
N ASP A 155 -1.72 -23.63 -18.63
CA ASP A 155 -2.55 -24.58 -17.89
C ASP A 155 -3.59 -23.88 -17.00
N LEU A 156 -3.19 -22.80 -16.32
CA LEU A 156 -4.11 -22.00 -15.49
C LEU A 156 -5.07 -21.16 -16.34
N LYS A 157 -4.61 -20.61 -17.48
CA LYS A 157 -5.49 -19.94 -18.46
C LYS A 157 -6.56 -20.90 -18.97
N GLN A 158 -6.18 -22.13 -19.31
CA GLN A 158 -7.11 -23.15 -19.77
C GLN A 158 -8.13 -23.52 -18.67
N GLN A 159 -7.70 -23.70 -17.41
CA GLN A 159 -8.62 -23.92 -16.28
C GLN A 159 -9.61 -22.75 -16.09
N VAL A 160 -9.15 -21.50 -16.14
CA VAL A 160 -10.02 -20.32 -16.03
C VAL A 160 -11.03 -20.26 -17.19
N LYS A 161 -10.60 -20.58 -18.40
CA LYS A 161 -11.44 -20.64 -19.60
C LYS A 161 -12.51 -21.75 -19.50
N GLU A 162 -12.13 -22.94 -19.02
CA GLU A 162 -13.05 -24.06 -18.78
C GLU A 162 -14.05 -23.74 -17.68
N ALA A 163 -13.60 -23.19 -16.55
CA ALA A 163 -14.48 -22.74 -15.47
C ALA A 163 -15.49 -21.67 -15.96
N THR A 164 -15.03 -20.73 -16.78
CA THR A 164 -15.89 -19.69 -17.38
C THR A 164 -16.91 -20.29 -18.37
N ALA A 165 -16.50 -21.26 -19.19
CA ALA A 165 -17.39 -21.97 -20.10
C ALA A 165 -18.45 -22.79 -19.33
N ASN A 166 -18.04 -23.53 -18.30
CA ASN A 166 -18.91 -24.33 -17.44
C ASN A 166 -19.92 -23.47 -16.69
N PHE A 167 -19.50 -22.31 -16.16
CA PHE A 167 -20.39 -21.34 -15.52
C PHE A 167 -21.41 -20.78 -16.52
N THR A 168 -20.96 -20.41 -17.72
CA THR A 168 -21.83 -19.89 -18.79
C THR A 168 -22.86 -20.93 -19.23
N GLN A 169 -22.45 -22.17 -19.47
CA GLN A 169 -23.37 -23.27 -19.80
C GLN A 169 -24.35 -23.57 -18.66
N SER A 170 -23.88 -23.60 -17.41
CA SER A 170 -24.74 -23.81 -16.23
C SER A 170 -25.81 -22.72 -16.14
N ARG A 171 -25.44 -21.45 -16.35
CA ARG A 171 -26.37 -20.32 -16.37
C ARG A 171 -27.37 -20.42 -17.53
N LEU A 172 -26.94 -20.83 -18.72
CA LEU A 172 -27.84 -21.04 -19.86
C LEU A 172 -28.84 -22.18 -19.61
N ASN A 173 -28.36 -23.31 -19.09
CA ASN A 173 -29.21 -24.46 -18.75
C ASN A 173 -30.22 -24.12 -17.65
N PHE A 174 -29.82 -23.37 -16.63
CA PHE A 174 -30.71 -22.89 -15.56
C PHE A 174 -31.78 -21.91 -16.07
N ASN A 175 -31.42 -20.95 -16.92
CA ASN A 175 -32.42 -20.08 -17.55
C ASN A 175 -33.37 -20.90 -18.44
N ARG A 176 -32.84 -21.87 -19.20
CA ARG A 176 -33.66 -22.75 -20.06
C ARG A 176 -34.63 -23.61 -19.25
N SER A 177 -34.26 -24.08 -18.05
CA SER A 177 -35.16 -24.86 -17.19
C SER A 177 -36.17 -23.99 -16.43
N ILE A 178 -35.84 -22.76 -16.04
CA ILE A 178 -36.82 -21.81 -15.46
C ILE A 178 -37.90 -21.47 -16.50
N PHE A 179 -37.49 -21.16 -17.73
CA PHE A 179 -38.41 -20.75 -18.80
C PHE A 179 -38.91 -21.93 -19.66
N ASP A 180 -38.76 -23.17 -19.18
CA ASP A 180 -39.40 -24.34 -19.80
C ASP A 180 -40.91 -24.27 -19.54
N PRO A 181 -41.77 -24.27 -20.58
CA PRO A 181 -43.22 -24.22 -20.39
C PRO A 181 -43.75 -25.33 -19.50
N GLN A 182 -43.16 -26.53 -19.48
CA GLN A 182 -43.60 -27.60 -18.58
C GLN A 182 -43.31 -27.27 -17.10
N ASN A 183 -42.15 -26.68 -16.82
CA ASN A 183 -41.77 -26.27 -15.47
C ASN A 183 -42.58 -25.06 -14.99
N LEU A 184 -42.87 -24.11 -15.88
CA LEU A 184 -43.77 -22.98 -15.62
C LEU A 184 -45.21 -23.44 -15.36
N ILE A 185 -45.74 -24.39 -16.13
CA ILE A 185 -47.06 -25.00 -15.88
C ILE A 185 -47.06 -25.72 -14.53
N HIS A 186 -46.01 -26.49 -14.20
CA HIS A 186 -45.91 -27.16 -12.91
C HIS A 186 -45.93 -26.17 -11.73
N GLN A 187 -45.11 -25.12 -11.77
CA GLN A 187 -45.10 -24.07 -10.74
C GLN A 187 -46.44 -23.34 -10.66
N ALA A 188 -47.11 -23.05 -11.79
CA ALA A 188 -48.41 -22.41 -11.78
C ALA A 188 -49.48 -23.31 -11.12
N MET A 189 -49.48 -24.60 -11.42
CA MET A 189 -50.39 -25.57 -10.81
C MET A 189 -50.12 -25.76 -9.30
N GLU A 190 -48.85 -25.77 -8.87
CA GLU A 190 -48.45 -25.81 -7.46
C GLU A 190 -48.90 -24.57 -6.66
N LYS A 191 -49.16 -23.43 -7.33
CA LYS A 191 -49.68 -22.21 -6.69
C LYS A 191 -51.21 -22.08 -6.69
N ILE A 192 -51.91 -22.96 -7.40
CA ILE A 192 -53.38 -22.92 -7.55
C ILE A 192 -54.08 -24.09 -6.81
N GLY A 193 -53.36 -25.18 -6.54
CA GLY A 193 -53.81 -26.31 -5.70
C GLY A 193 -53.57 -26.08 -4.20
#